data_AF-A0A321LBG2-F1
#
_entry.id   AF-A0A321LBG2-F1
#
_cell.length_a   1.000
_cell.length_b   1.000
_cell.length_c   1.000
_cell.angle_alpha   90.00
_cell.angle_beta   90.00
_cell.angle_gamma   90.00
#
_symmetry.space_group_name_H-M   'P 1'
#
loop_
_entity.id
_entity.type
_entity.pdbx_description
1 polymer ?
#
loop_
_entity_poly.entity_id
_entity_poly.type
_entity_poly.pdbx_seq_one_letter_code
_entity_poly.pdbx_strand_id
1 'polypeptide(L)'
;MKKSFGLVLGNSVSGAIQLSGREVACKIERNGDVSSGAIDTIKILAFDLAALAASVSGQGNHPRFLLHDSPREADMAPLTYKRLFLWARQLEESFNGQPCNFQYIITTTEPPPEELQSEPWLLDPVLDASQPEKRLLGVDL
;
A
#
# COMPACT_ATOMS: atom_id res chain seq x y z
N MET A 1 -9.01 7.49 -20.63
CA MET A 1 -7.58 7.11 -20.72
C MET A 1 -7.34 5.95 -19.74
N LYS A 2 -7.04 4.73 -20.22
CA LYS A 2 -6.68 3.61 -19.33
C LYS A 2 -5.21 3.79 -18.93
N LYS A 3 -4.93 4.46 -17.80
CA LYS A 3 -3.58 4.43 -17.21
C LYS A 3 -3.45 3.10 -16.47
N SER A 4 -2.49 2.28 -16.90
CA SER A 4 -2.17 1.00 -16.23
C SER A 4 -1.30 1.33 -15.02
N PHE A 5 -1.80 1.07 -13.82
CA PHE A 5 -0.99 1.11 -12.60
C PHE A 5 0.03 -0.04 -12.65
N GLY A 6 1.29 0.21 -12.32
CA GLY A 6 2.28 -0.87 -12.21
C GLY A 6 1.87 -1.82 -11.08
N LEU A 7 1.73 -3.12 -11.36
CA LEU A 7 1.35 -4.09 -10.33
C LEU A 7 2.43 -4.17 -9.24
N VAL A 8 2.02 -4.24 -7.96
CA VAL A 8 2.91 -4.48 -6.81
C VAL A 8 3.80 -5.71 -7.02
N LEU A 9 3.28 -6.72 -7.73
CA LEU A 9 3.98 -7.96 -8.04
C LEU A 9 4.67 -7.98 -9.42
N GLY A 10 4.46 -6.96 -10.25
CA GLY A 10 4.94 -6.91 -11.64
C GLY A 10 4.01 -7.61 -12.64
N ASN A 11 4.35 -7.51 -13.93
CA ASN A 11 3.42 -7.81 -15.04
C ASN A 11 3.28 -9.31 -15.38
N SER A 12 4.06 -10.19 -14.76
CA SER A 12 4.03 -11.65 -15.01
C SER A 12 3.10 -12.40 -14.06
N VAL A 13 2.27 -11.67 -13.32
CA VAL A 13 1.41 -12.20 -12.26
C VAL A 13 0.00 -11.70 -12.50
N SER A 14 -0.98 -12.61 -12.39
CA SER A 14 -2.40 -12.25 -12.43
C SER A 14 -3.02 -12.36 -11.03
N GLY A 15 -3.99 -11.49 -10.75
CA GLY A 15 -4.70 -11.46 -9.48
C GLY A 15 -6.20 -11.54 -9.71
N ALA A 16 -6.91 -12.20 -8.78
CA ALA A 16 -8.35 -12.31 -8.80
C ALA A 16 -8.93 -12.19 -7.38
N ILE A 17 -10.17 -11.72 -7.28
CA ILE A 17 -10.94 -11.74 -6.04
C ILE A 17 -12.10 -12.72 -6.26
N GLN A 18 -12.21 -13.70 -5.39
CA GLN A 18 -13.31 -14.65 -5.37
C GLN A 18 -14.20 -14.35 -4.16
N LEU A 19 -15.49 -14.13 -4.43
CA LEU A 19 -16.50 -13.94 -3.41
C LEU A 19 -17.28 -15.24 -3.24
N SER A 20 -17.32 -15.77 -2.01
CA SER A 20 -18.06 -17.00 -1.68
C SER A 20 -18.86 -16.78 -0.41
N GLY A 21 -20.16 -16.47 -0.54
CA GLY A 21 -21.01 -16.15 0.59
C GLY A 21 -20.51 -14.91 1.36
N ARG A 22 -19.92 -15.13 2.54
CA ARG A 22 -19.34 -14.06 3.39
C ARG A 22 -17.82 -14.00 3.33
N GLU A 23 -17.20 -14.82 2.50
CA GLU A 23 -15.75 -14.88 2.33
C GLU A 23 -15.30 -14.04 1.12
N VAL A 24 -14.22 -13.30 1.32
CA VAL A 24 -13.46 -12.62 0.27
C VAL A 24 -12.11 -13.29 0.20
N ALA A 25 -11.84 -14.01 -0.89
CA ALA A 25 -10.57 -14.69 -1.11
C ALA A 25 -9.80 -14.00 -2.24
N CYS A 26 -8.59 -13.53 -1.93
CA CYS A 26 -7.68 -12.98 -2.93
C CYS A 26 -6.80 -14.11 -3.47
N LYS A 27 -6.70 -14.21 -4.79
CA LYS A 27 -5.84 -15.18 -5.49
C LYS A 27 -4.77 -14.48 -6.29
N ILE A 28 -3.59 -15.10 -6.32
CA ILE A 28 -2.47 -14.69 -7.14
C ILE A 28 -1.99 -15.93 -7.89
N GLU A 29 -2.00 -15.85 -9.22
CA GLU A 29 -1.56 -16.93 -10.08
C GLU A 29 -0.26 -16.55 -10.81
N ARG A 30 0.75 -17.42 -10.66
CA ARG A 30 2.00 -17.40 -11.42
C ARG A 30 2.44 -18.85 -11.66
N ASN A 31 2.04 -19.41 -12.81
CA ASN A 31 2.20 -20.84 -13.13
C ASN A 31 1.50 -21.77 -12.11
N GLY A 32 0.35 -21.35 -11.57
CA GLY A 32 -0.37 -22.02 -10.49
C GLY A 32 -0.64 -21.08 -9.31
N ASP A 33 -1.44 -21.55 -8.34
CA ASP A 33 -1.70 -20.83 -7.09
C ASP A 33 -0.42 -20.85 -6.24
N VAL A 34 0.02 -19.67 -5.81
CA VAL A 34 1.21 -19.51 -4.96
C VAL A 34 0.77 -19.03 -3.57
N SER A 35 1.21 -19.72 -2.52
CA SER A 35 0.97 -19.33 -1.13
C SER A 35 2.26 -19.43 -0.32
N SER A 36 2.57 -18.34 0.38
CA SER A 36 3.60 -18.22 1.42
C SER A 36 3.20 -17.04 2.30
N GLY A 37 3.76 -16.91 3.51
CA GLY A 37 3.44 -15.77 4.39
C GLY A 37 3.58 -14.42 3.70
N ALA A 38 4.70 -14.20 2.98
CA ALA A 38 4.90 -12.98 2.21
C ALA A 38 3.86 -12.80 1.08
N ILE A 39 3.52 -13.86 0.35
CA ILE A 39 2.52 -13.78 -0.72
C ILE A 39 1.12 -13.48 -0.16
N ASP A 40 0.77 -14.06 0.98
CA ASP A 40 -0.52 -13.84 1.62
C ASP A 40 -0.65 -12.40 2.14
N THR A 41 0.41 -11.83 2.71
CA THR A 41 0.43 -10.39 3.03
C THR A 41 0.30 -9.55 1.76
N ILE A 42 1.00 -9.89 0.68
CA ILE A 42 0.88 -9.12 -0.58
C ILE A 42 -0.55 -9.19 -1.17
N LYS A 43 -1.25 -10.32 -1.04
CA LYS A 43 -2.66 -10.44 -1.48
C LYS A 43 -3.54 -9.39 -0.81
N ILE A 44 -3.39 -9.25 0.51
CA ILE A 44 -4.15 -8.30 1.32
C ILE A 44 -3.78 -6.87 0.93
N LEU A 45 -2.48 -6.54 0.91
CA LEU A 45 -2.01 -5.19 0.53
C LEU A 45 -2.48 -4.80 -0.88
N ALA A 46 -2.41 -5.71 -1.85
CA ALA A 46 -2.87 -5.45 -3.21
C ALA A 46 -4.39 -5.24 -3.27
N PHE A 47 -5.17 -5.96 -2.46
CA PHE A 47 -6.60 -5.77 -2.34
C PHE A 47 -6.95 -4.40 -1.76
N ASP A 48 -6.29 -3.99 -0.68
CA ASP A 48 -6.52 -2.69 -0.03
C ASP A 48 -6.20 -1.52 -0.98
N LEU A 49 -5.08 -1.61 -1.69
CA LEU A 49 -4.72 -0.62 -2.72
C LEU A 49 -5.70 -0.62 -3.90
N ALA A 50 -6.21 -1.77 -4.33
CA ALA A 50 -7.23 -1.85 -5.37
C ALA A 50 -8.56 -1.22 -4.92
N ALA A 51 -8.99 -1.48 -3.68
CA ALA A 51 -10.18 -0.87 -3.09
C ALA A 51 -10.03 0.66 -2.94
N LEU A 52 -8.84 1.12 -2.54
CA LEU A 52 -8.48 2.53 -2.51
C LEU A 52 -8.60 3.17 -3.90
N ALA A 53 -7.95 2.61 -4.92
CA ALA A 53 -7.99 3.12 -6.29
C ALA A 53 -9.40 3.13 -6.89
N ALA A 54 -10.21 2.11 -6.61
CA ALA A 54 -11.60 2.06 -7.02
C ALA A 54 -12.41 3.22 -6.41
N SER A 55 -12.25 3.47 -5.10
CA SER A 55 -12.95 4.59 -4.42
C SER A 55 -12.44 5.96 -4.83
N VAL A 56 -11.14 6.11 -5.08
CA VAL A 56 -10.57 7.31 -5.70
C VAL A 56 -11.25 7.61 -7.05
N SER A 57 -11.59 6.57 -7.80
CA SER A 57 -12.30 6.65 -9.08
C SER A 57 -13.84 6.72 -8.94
N GLY A 58 -14.37 6.92 -7.73
CA GLY A 58 -15.80 7.04 -7.46
C GLY A 58 -16.57 5.72 -7.33
N GLN A 59 -15.89 4.60 -7.14
CA GLN A 59 -16.51 3.28 -7.01
C GLN A 59 -16.38 2.71 -5.60
N GLY A 60 -17.48 2.19 -5.05
CA GLY A 60 -17.51 1.61 -3.72
C GLY A 60 -17.48 2.65 -2.60
N ASN A 61 -17.28 2.17 -1.36
CA ASN A 61 -17.41 2.97 -0.14
C ASN A 61 -16.12 2.99 0.70
N HIS A 62 -14.97 2.65 0.11
CA HIS A 62 -13.70 2.71 0.83
C HIS A 62 -13.44 4.16 1.28
N PRO A 63 -13.00 4.42 2.53
CA PRO A 63 -12.93 5.76 3.11
C PRO A 63 -11.88 6.69 2.46
N ARG A 64 -11.05 6.13 1.58
CA ARG A 64 -9.88 6.80 0.97
C ARG A 64 -8.86 7.29 2.00
N PHE A 65 -8.90 6.69 3.18
CA PHE A 65 -7.88 6.78 4.22
C PHE A 65 -7.39 5.36 4.46
N LEU A 66 -6.10 5.11 4.26
CA LEU A 66 -5.48 3.81 4.45
C LEU A 66 -4.23 3.96 5.31
N LEU A 67 -4.08 3.09 6.30
CA LEU A 67 -2.90 3.02 7.16
C LEU A 67 -2.41 1.57 7.19
N HIS A 68 -1.16 1.36 6.78
CA HIS A 68 -0.48 0.09 6.96
C HIS A 68 0.65 0.25 7.95
N ASP A 69 0.61 -0.50 9.05
CA ASP A 69 1.69 -0.54 10.01
C ASP A 69 2.68 -1.66 9.69
N SER A 70 3.89 -1.25 9.31
CA SER A 70 5.01 -2.13 9.01
C SER A 70 4.62 -3.28 8.05
N PRO A 71 4.06 -3.00 6.86
CA PRO A 71 3.47 -4.03 5.97
C PRO A 71 4.48 -5.01 5.37
N ARG A 72 5.76 -4.92 5.72
CA ARG A 72 6.82 -5.79 5.21
C ARG A 72 6.90 -7.07 6.03
N GLU A 73 6.66 -8.20 5.37
CA GLU A 73 7.00 -9.53 5.89
C GLU A 73 8.49 -9.84 5.70
N ALA A 74 9.04 -10.69 6.59
CA ALA A 74 10.46 -11.05 6.59
C ALA A 74 10.94 -11.60 5.22
N ASP A 75 10.14 -12.47 4.59
CA ASP A 75 10.44 -13.11 3.31
C ASP A 75 9.95 -12.31 2.09
N MET A 76 9.44 -11.08 2.30
CA MET A 76 9.03 -10.22 1.20
C MET A 76 10.25 -9.68 0.45
N ALA A 77 10.27 -9.87 -0.86
CA ALA A 77 11.33 -9.30 -1.70
C ALA A 77 11.38 -7.76 -1.55
N PRO A 78 12.57 -7.15 -1.33
CA PRO A 78 12.69 -5.71 -1.10
C PRO A 78 12.06 -4.85 -2.20
N LEU A 79 12.14 -5.30 -3.46
CA LEU A 79 11.52 -4.60 -4.58
C LEU A 79 9.99 -4.60 -4.50
N THR A 80 9.38 -5.69 -4.02
CA THR A 80 7.92 -5.78 -3.83
C THR A 80 7.45 -4.80 -2.78
N TYR A 81 8.19 -4.70 -1.66
CA TYR A 81 7.91 -3.70 -0.63
C TYR A 81 8.04 -2.27 -1.18
N LYS A 82 9.12 -1.95 -1.89
CA LYS A 82 9.30 -0.63 -2.54
C LYS A 82 8.17 -0.27 -3.53
N ARG A 83 7.61 -1.26 -4.22
CA ARG A 83 6.50 -1.04 -5.17
C ARG A 83 5.21 -0.58 -4.49
N LEU A 84 5.01 -0.79 -3.19
CA LEU A 84 3.87 -0.21 -2.47
C LEU A 84 3.90 1.32 -2.54
N PHE A 85 5.08 1.90 -2.29
CA PHE A 85 5.32 3.34 -2.35
C PHE A 85 5.20 3.87 -3.78
N LEU A 86 5.84 3.19 -4.74
CA LEU A 86 5.79 3.60 -6.14
C LEU A 86 4.37 3.54 -6.72
N TRP A 87 3.57 2.54 -6.32
CA TRP A 87 2.16 2.46 -6.72
C TRP A 87 1.37 3.65 -6.16
N ALA A 88 1.56 3.99 -4.89
CA ALA A 88 0.90 5.14 -4.26
C ALA A 88 1.28 6.44 -4.95
N ARG A 89 2.57 6.60 -5.27
CA ARG A 89 3.08 7.74 -6.02
C ARG A 89 2.48 7.83 -7.43
N GLN A 90 2.34 6.71 -8.14
CA GLN A 90 1.65 6.67 -9.45
C GLN A 90 0.18 7.06 -9.34
N LEU A 91 -0.51 6.67 -8.25
CA LEU A 91 -1.88 7.09 -8.00
C LEU A 91 -1.98 8.59 -7.77
N GLU A 92 -1.09 9.16 -6.96
CA GLU A 92 -0.99 10.62 -6.75
C GLU A 92 -0.70 11.37 -8.06
N GLU A 93 0.26 10.90 -8.87
CA GLU A 93 0.58 11.49 -10.17
C GLU A 93 -0.61 11.49 -11.15
N SER A 94 -1.56 10.57 -10.97
CA SER A 94 -2.77 10.53 -11.81
C SER A 94 -3.67 11.77 -11.65
N PHE A 95 -3.53 12.51 -10.54
CA PHE A 95 -4.24 13.77 -10.27
C PHE A 95 -3.63 14.98 -11.00
N ASN A 96 -2.49 14.82 -11.68
CA ASN A 96 -1.82 15.89 -12.44
C ASN A 96 -1.65 17.20 -11.65
N GLY A 97 -1.23 17.11 -10.40
CA GLY A 97 -1.02 18.27 -9.51
C GLY A 97 -2.29 18.84 -8.85
N GLN A 98 -3.47 18.28 -9.12
CA GLN A 98 -4.67 18.59 -8.34
C GLN A 98 -4.60 17.95 -6.95
N PRO A 99 -5.30 18.50 -5.94
CA PRO A 99 -5.38 17.88 -4.62
C PRO A 99 -5.88 16.43 -4.70
N CYS A 100 -5.13 15.51 -4.09
CA CYS A 100 -5.54 14.12 -3.99
C CYS A 100 -6.78 13.98 -3.10
N ASN A 101 -7.70 13.10 -3.48
CA ASN A 101 -8.90 12.80 -2.68
C ASN A 101 -8.71 11.58 -1.75
N PHE A 102 -7.45 11.23 -1.46
CA PHE A 102 -7.09 10.11 -0.59
C PHE A 102 -5.86 10.42 0.27
N GLN A 103 -5.68 9.64 1.33
CA GLN A 103 -4.49 9.63 2.18
C GLN A 103 -4.08 8.17 2.42
N TYR A 104 -2.80 7.86 2.18
CA TYR A 104 -2.22 6.56 2.46
C TYR A 104 -0.96 6.75 3.31
N ILE A 105 -0.97 6.17 4.50
CA ILE A 105 0.10 6.26 5.49
C ILE A 105 0.72 4.87 5.65
N ILE A 106 2.05 4.82 5.64
CA ILE A 106 2.82 3.61 5.96
C ILE A 106 3.75 3.96 7.12
N THR A 107 3.62 3.27 8.25
CA THR A 107 4.67 3.28 9.28
C THR A 107 5.65 2.16 9.00
N THR A 108 6.94 2.44 9.15
CA THR A 108 7.98 1.45 8.83
C THR A 108 9.32 1.83 9.45
N THR A 109 10.16 0.83 9.67
CA THR A 109 11.57 0.98 10.06
C THR A 109 12.52 0.87 8.86
N GLU A 110 12.04 0.42 7.71
CA GLU A 110 12.81 0.37 6.47
C GLU A 110 12.52 1.60 5.61
N PRO A 111 13.55 2.36 5.19
CA PRO A 111 13.33 3.61 4.47
C PRO A 111 12.60 3.38 3.13
N PRO A 112 11.68 4.29 2.75
CA PRO A 112 11.04 4.25 1.43
C PRO A 112 12.06 4.50 0.31
N PRO A 113 11.68 4.41 -0.98
CA PRO A 113 12.53 4.89 -2.08
C PRO A 113 13.07 6.30 -1.83
N GLU A 114 14.32 6.58 -2.22
CA GLU A 114 15.02 7.85 -1.92
C GLU A 114 14.23 9.08 -2.37
N GLU A 115 13.56 9.01 -3.52
CA GLU A 115 12.70 10.06 -4.05
C GLU A 115 11.46 10.40 -3.20
N LEU A 116 11.13 9.57 -2.21
CA LEU A 116 10.01 9.74 -1.29
C LEU A 116 10.47 9.97 0.16
N GLN A 117 11.77 10.15 0.40
CA GLN A 117 12.36 10.41 1.73
C GLN A 117 12.43 11.91 2.07
N SER A 118 11.45 12.69 1.61
CA SER A 118 11.36 14.12 1.90
C SER A 118 9.90 14.56 1.95
N GLU A 119 9.67 15.80 2.39
CA GLU A 119 8.37 16.44 2.19
C GLU A 119 7.96 16.40 0.70
N PRO A 120 6.66 16.20 0.39
CA PRO A 120 5.54 16.07 1.34
C PRO A 120 5.27 14.64 1.83
N TRP A 121 6.09 13.64 1.48
CA TRP A 121 5.78 12.22 1.73
C TRP A 121 6.33 11.68 3.04
N LEU A 122 7.53 12.11 3.41
CA LEU A 122 8.15 11.74 4.68
C LEU A 122 7.73 12.73 5.76
N LEU A 123 7.23 12.23 6.89
CA LEU A 123 6.99 13.04 8.06
C LEU A 123 8.34 13.56 8.61
N ASP A 124 8.49 14.87 8.72
CA ASP A 124 9.64 15.55 9.32
C ASP A 124 9.18 16.46 10.47
N PRO A 125 9.63 16.25 11.73
CA PRO A 125 10.54 15.21 12.17
C PRO A 125 9.93 13.80 12.11
N VAL A 126 10.78 12.81 11.86
CA VAL A 126 10.37 11.40 11.94
C VAL A 126 9.89 11.04 13.36
N LEU A 127 8.92 10.14 13.44
CA LEU A 127 8.41 9.65 14.72
C LEU A 127 9.52 8.91 15.49
N ASP A 128 9.57 9.13 16.80
CA ASP A 128 10.56 8.51 17.68
C ASP A 128 9.84 7.89 18.88
N ALA A 129 9.73 6.56 18.88
CA ALA A 129 9.05 5.82 19.93
C ALA A 129 9.78 5.90 21.30
N SER A 130 11.08 6.24 21.30
CA SER A 130 11.88 6.37 22.53
C SER A 130 11.56 7.63 23.33
N GLN A 131 10.91 8.60 22.71
CA GLN A 131 10.52 9.89 23.32
C GLN A 131 8.99 10.02 23.29
N PRO A 132 8.28 9.97 24.43
CA PRO A 132 6.81 9.99 24.47
C PRO A 132 6.16 11.11 23.65
N GLU A 133 6.76 12.30 23.67
CA GLU A 133 6.31 13.48 22.94
C GLU A 133 6.51 13.41 21.42
N LYS A 134 7.36 12.50 20.93
CA LYS A 134 7.64 12.27 19.50
C LYS A 134 6.92 11.03 18.94
N ARG A 135 6.08 10.38 19.73
CA ARG A 135 5.20 9.29 19.26
C ARG A 135 4.06 9.86 18.42
N LEU A 136 3.44 9.00 17.60
CA LEU A 136 2.32 9.38 16.72
C LEU A 136 1.22 10.17 17.45
N LEU A 137 0.90 9.79 18.68
CA LEU A 137 -0.15 10.42 19.49
C LEU A 137 0.38 11.25 20.67
N GLY A 138 1.70 11.36 20.84
CA GLY A 138 2.32 12.13 21.92
C GLY A 138 1.98 11.66 23.34
N VAL A 139 1.53 10.42 23.52
CA VAL A 139 1.09 9.86 24.83
C VAL A 139 1.71 8.48 25.11
N ASP A 140 1.72 8.10 26.38
CA ASP A 140 2.01 6.74 26.84
C ASP A 140 0.68 5.98 26.97
N LEU A 141 0.53 4.90 26.18
CA LEU A 141 -0.68 4.06 26.13
C LEU A 141 -0.51 2.80 26.98
#